data_AF-A0A2H3CI69-F1
#
_entry.id   AF-A0A2H3CI69-F1
#
_cell.length_a   1.000
_cell.length_b   1.000
_cell.length_c   1.000
_cell.angle_alpha   90.00
_cell.angle_beta   90.00
_cell.angle_gamma   90.00
#
_symmetry.space_group_name_H-M   'P 1'
#
loop_
_entity.id
_entity.type
_entity.pdbx_description
1 polymer ?
#
loop_
_entity_poly.entity_id
_entity_poly.type
_entity_poly.pdbx_seq_one_letter_code
_entity_poly.pdbx_strand_id
1 'polypeptide(L)'
;IATYPSFHLSQATWQAVFMVVVQPMAIWTVYAPKSLGEYCTVHELSQSWDEGTIIEDVGRFPLIQIIDEKWGNLKNKQTGTGGKFPLWRPQNDDQACTWWSKYFFFITHIQKSIAEGKSSDAAIAYFEDIRVVSQPDTVNALHRSMQPKHTKKKEHELEKGMDIPAS
;
A
#
# COMPACT_ATOMS: atom_id res chain seq x y z
N ILE A 1 8.95 -0.59 37.93
CA ILE A 1 7.63 -0.01 37.58
C ILE A 1 7.89 0.92 36.40
N ALA A 2 7.37 0.62 35.21
CA ALA A 2 7.51 1.51 34.07
C ALA A 2 6.55 2.68 34.25
N THR A 3 7.08 3.88 34.41
CA THR A 3 6.27 5.10 34.50
C THR A 3 5.83 5.47 33.09
N TYR A 4 4.51 5.51 32.85
CA TYR A 4 4.00 6.02 31.57
C TYR A 4 4.37 7.49 31.41
N PRO A 5 4.76 7.94 30.21
CA PRO A 5 5.02 9.35 29.96
C PRO A 5 3.75 10.18 30.22
N SER A 6 3.93 11.37 30.80
CA SER A 6 2.85 12.34 31.00
C SER A 6 2.48 12.96 29.65
N PHE A 7 1.24 12.74 29.20
CA PHE A 7 0.73 13.34 27.96
C PHE A 7 -0.01 14.64 28.29
N HIS A 8 0.44 15.76 27.72
CA HIS A 8 -0.29 17.03 27.77
C HIS A 8 -1.21 17.18 26.56
N LEU A 9 -2.30 17.95 26.67
CA LEU A 9 -3.25 18.19 25.56
C LEU A 9 -2.57 18.78 24.31
N SER A 10 -1.51 19.58 24.48
CA SER A 10 -0.68 20.10 23.37
C SER A 10 0.19 19.03 22.69
N GLN A 11 0.29 17.84 23.29
CA GLN A 11 0.96 16.65 22.77
C GLN A 11 -0.03 15.58 22.30
N ALA A 12 -1.33 15.88 22.27
CA ALA A 12 -2.39 14.97 21.83
C ALA A 12 -2.55 14.94 20.29
N THR A 13 -1.46 15.14 19.54
CA THR A 13 -1.44 14.95 18.09
C THR A 13 -0.64 13.70 17.75
N TRP A 14 -1.01 13.02 16.67
CA TRP A 14 -0.27 11.84 16.22
C TRP A 14 1.21 12.15 15.94
N GLN A 15 1.52 13.35 15.46
CA GLN A 15 2.90 13.82 15.27
C GLN A 15 3.69 13.84 16.58
N ALA A 16 3.10 14.39 17.66
CA ALA A 16 3.73 14.43 18.97
C ALA A 16 3.90 13.02 19.57
N VAL A 17 2.89 12.15 19.42
CA VAL A 17 2.98 10.74 19.83
C VAL A 17 4.13 10.03 19.09
N PHE A 18 4.25 10.23 17.78
CA PHE A 18 5.31 9.60 17.00
C PHE A 18 6.71 10.13 17.32
N MET A 19 6.86 11.33 17.89
CA MET A 19 8.18 11.81 18.34
C MET A 19 8.78 11.00 19.49
N VAL A 20 7.96 10.33 20.30
CA VAL A 20 8.42 9.56 21.46
C VAL A 20 8.48 8.06 21.20
N VAL A 21 8.13 7.59 20.00
CA VAL A 21 8.21 6.18 19.62
C VAL A 21 9.67 5.75 19.43
N VAL A 22 10.14 4.83 20.28
CA VAL A 22 11.51 4.30 20.26
C VAL A 22 11.66 3.12 19.30
N GLN A 23 10.61 2.31 19.12
CA GLN A 23 10.62 1.12 18.27
C GLN A 23 9.52 1.20 17.19
N PRO A 24 9.79 1.85 16.04
CA PRO A 24 8.78 2.07 15.00
C PRO A 24 8.13 0.79 14.48
N MET A 25 8.88 -0.30 14.33
CA MET A 25 8.33 -1.58 13.84
C MET A 25 7.20 -2.12 14.74
N ALA A 26 7.20 -1.82 16.03
CA ALA A 26 6.16 -2.29 16.95
C ALA A 26 4.79 -1.68 16.64
N ILE A 27 4.74 -0.57 15.90
CA ILE A 27 3.47 0.09 15.54
C ILE A 27 2.79 -0.61 14.36
N TRP A 28 3.50 -1.44 13.59
CA TRP A 28 2.95 -2.19 12.45
C TRP A 28 1.76 -3.05 12.86
N THR A 29 1.87 -3.73 14.00
CA THR A 29 0.81 -4.64 14.48
C THR A 29 -0.52 -3.94 14.75
N VAL A 30 -0.51 -2.62 14.91
CA VAL A 30 -1.70 -1.81 15.22
C VAL A 30 -2.14 -0.98 14.03
N TYR A 31 -1.19 -0.38 13.29
CA TYR A 31 -1.49 0.63 12.26
C TYR A 31 -1.14 0.20 10.84
N ALA A 32 -0.77 -1.07 10.62
CA ALA A 32 -0.59 -1.57 9.27
C ALA A 32 -1.87 -1.38 8.45
N PRO A 33 -1.75 -1.11 7.13
CA PRO A 33 -2.91 -1.18 6.26
C PRO A 33 -3.52 -2.58 6.30
N LYS A 34 -4.84 -2.65 6.14
CA LYS A 34 -5.55 -3.91 5.93
C LYS A 34 -5.07 -4.59 4.64
N SER A 35 -5.34 -5.87 4.49
CA SER A 35 -5.15 -6.53 3.20
C SER A 35 -6.13 -5.96 2.15
N LEU A 36 -5.78 -6.02 0.86
CA LEU A 36 -6.67 -5.51 -0.21
C LEU A 36 -8.06 -6.17 -0.25
N GLY A 37 -8.23 -7.35 0.34
CA GLY A 37 -9.53 -8.02 0.39
C GLY A 37 -10.48 -7.42 1.42
N GLU A 38 -9.96 -6.65 2.37
CA GLU A 38 -10.71 -6.06 3.49
C GLU A 38 -11.16 -4.63 3.21
N TYR A 39 -10.73 -4.03 2.11
CA TYR A 39 -11.26 -2.75 1.63
C TYR A 39 -12.44 -3.00 0.70
N CYS A 40 -13.59 -2.41 1.02
CA CYS A 40 -14.79 -2.52 0.18
C CYS A 40 -14.65 -1.69 -1.11
N THR A 41 -13.95 -0.55 -1.03
CA THR A 41 -13.79 0.39 -2.15
C THR A 41 -12.37 0.94 -2.21
N VAL A 42 -11.99 1.51 -3.35
CA VAL A 42 -10.72 2.23 -3.47
C VAL A 42 -10.75 3.52 -2.63
N HIS A 43 -11.94 4.10 -2.42
CA HIS A 43 -12.11 5.24 -1.52
C HIS A 43 -11.74 4.91 -0.08
N GLU A 44 -12.20 3.78 0.49
CA GLU A 44 -11.82 3.37 1.85
C GLU A 44 -10.29 3.17 1.97
N LEU A 45 -9.67 2.57 0.94
CA LEU A 45 -8.22 2.42 0.87
C LEU A 45 -7.53 3.79 0.89
N SER A 46 -7.95 4.72 0.03
CA SER A 46 -7.38 6.07 -0.03
C SER A 46 -7.58 6.82 1.29
N GLN A 47 -8.76 6.73 1.89
CA GLN A 47 -9.07 7.37 3.16
C GLN A 47 -8.15 6.87 4.29
N SER A 48 -7.81 5.59 4.32
CA SER A 48 -6.87 5.08 5.33
C SER A 48 -5.45 5.71 5.21
N TRP A 49 -5.09 6.20 4.01
CA TRP A 49 -3.81 6.82 3.74
C TRP A 49 -3.70 8.26 4.23
N ASP A 50 -4.62 9.12 3.81
CA ASP A 50 -4.55 10.58 4.04
C ASP A 50 -5.39 11.04 5.24
N GLU A 51 -6.38 10.26 5.61
CA GLU A 51 -7.39 10.61 6.60
C GLU A 51 -7.30 9.74 7.86
N GLY A 52 -6.86 8.49 7.71
CA GLY A 52 -6.78 7.47 8.76
C GLY A 52 -8.05 6.61 8.84
N THR A 53 -7.91 5.42 9.44
CA THR A 53 -9.00 4.46 9.56
C THR A 53 -9.91 4.80 10.74
N ILE A 54 -11.23 4.86 10.50
CA ILE A 54 -12.24 5.08 11.54
C ILE A 54 -12.43 3.79 12.35
N ILE A 55 -12.49 3.94 13.67
CA ILE A 55 -12.90 2.91 14.61
C ILE A 55 -14.20 3.40 15.25
N GLU A 56 -15.29 2.68 14.98
CA GLU A 56 -16.60 2.99 15.55
C GLU A 56 -16.51 3.14 17.07
N ASP A 57 -17.17 4.17 17.59
CA ASP A 57 -17.24 4.54 19.03
C ASP A 57 -15.91 4.84 19.74
N VAL A 58 -14.77 4.81 19.04
CA VAL A 58 -13.45 5.11 19.61
C VAL A 58 -12.85 6.36 19.01
N GLY A 59 -12.85 6.49 17.68
CA GLY A 59 -12.26 7.62 16.98
C GLY A 59 -11.55 7.22 15.70
N ARG A 60 -10.38 7.77 15.44
CA ARG A 60 -9.64 7.55 14.20
C ARG A 60 -8.17 7.23 14.46
N PHE A 61 -7.68 6.20 13.78
CA PHE A 61 -6.25 5.90 13.71
C PHE A 61 -5.47 7.04 13.02
N PRO A 62 -4.15 7.14 13.25
CA PRO A 62 -3.31 8.01 12.46
C PRO A 62 -3.43 7.68 10.98
N LEU A 63 -3.38 8.71 10.15
CA LEU A 63 -3.27 8.55 8.71
C LEU A 63 -1.94 7.86 8.35
N ILE A 64 -1.98 6.83 7.50
CA ILE A 64 -0.78 6.02 7.21
C ILE A 64 0.33 6.87 6.57
N GLN A 65 -0.04 7.93 5.85
CA GLN A 65 0.90 8.86 5.25
C GLN A 65 1.88 9.46 6.26
N ILE A 66 1.45 9.92 7.45
CA ILE A 66 2.38 10.51 8.43
C ILE A 66 3.33 9.47 9.03
N ILE A 67 2.89 8.22 9.11
CA ILE A 67 3.73 7.11 9.58
C ILE A 67 4.83 6.84 8.53
N ASP A 68 4.44 6.74 7.26
CA ASP A 68 5.36 6.46 6.17
C ASP A 68 6.28 7.65 5.84
N GLU A 69 5.81 8.88 5.98
CA GLU A 69 6.66 10.08 5.89
C GLU A 69 7.77 10.07 6.95
N LYS A 70 7.42 9.65 8.18
CA LYS A 70 8.37 9.64 9.30
C LYS A 70 9.36 8.48 9.22
N TRP A 71 8.89 7.29 8.87
CA TRP A 71 9.68 6.05 9.00
C TRP A 71 9.74 5.19 7.74
N GLY A 72 9.02 5.55 6.68
CA GLY A 72 8.90 4.76 5.45
C GLY A 72 10.03 4.90 4.46
N ASN A 73 10.80 5.99 4.56
CA ASN A 73 11.88 6.30 3.62
C ASN A 73 13.11 6.85 4.35
N LEU A 74 13.57 6.12 5.37
CA LEU A 74 14.79 6.47 6.08
C LEU A 74 15.99 5.79 5.42
N LYS A 75 17.02 6.58 5.13
CA LYS A 75 18.33 6.05 4.72
C LYS A 75 18.94 5.35 5.93
N ASN A 76 19.37 4.10 5.77
CA ASN A 76 20.13 3.43 6.82
C ASN A 76 21.49 4.12 6.97
N LYS A 77 21.72 4.79 8.10
CA LYS A 77 22.97 5.51 8.38
C LYS A 77 24.13 4.57 8.72
N GLN A 78 23.86 3.29 9.03
CA GLN A 78 24.86 2.35 9.55
C GLN A 78 25.54 1.50 8.46
N THR A 79 24.90 1.27 7.31
CA THR A 79 25.41 0.29 6.32
C THR A 79 26.05 0.89 5.08
N GLY A 80 26.00 2.23 4.87
CA GLY A 80 26.61 2.89 3.71
C GLY A 80 26.04 2.49 2.34
N THR A 81 25.25 1.41 2.27
CA THR A 81 24.46 0.96 1.13
C THR A 81 23.19 1.79 1.05
N GLY A 82 23.05 2.56 -0.02
CA GLY A 82 21.98 3.54 -0.28
C GLY A 82 20.57 2.95 -0.48
N GLY A 83 20.21 1.88 0.23
CA GLY A 83 18.84 1.37 0.29
C GLY A 83 17.98 2.28 1.18
N LYS A 84 16.79 2.62 0.69
CA LYS A 84 15.72 3.22 1.48
C LYS A 84 15.09 2.08 2.29
N PHE A 85 15.19 2.12 3.61
CA PHE A 85 14.63 1.07 4.47
C PHE A 85 13.51 1.64 5.34
N PRO A 86 12.30 1.07 5.26
CA PRO A 86 11.26 1.44 6.21
C PRO A 86 11.59 0.88 7.60
N LEU A 87 11.60 1.74 8.62
CA LEU A 87 11.80 1.31 10.01
C LEU A 87 10.53 0.77 10.67
N TRP A 88 9.37 1.16 10.14
CA TRP A 88 8.07 0.81 10.72
C TRP A 88 7.44 -0.44 10.10
N ARG A 89 8.01 -0.96 9.01
CA ARG A 89 7.49 -2.13 8.29
C ARG A 89 8.36 -3.37 8.62
N PRO A 90 7.77 -4.55 8.87
CA PRO A 90 8.52 -5.79 9.05
C PRO A 90 9.39 -6.11 7.83
N GLN A 91 10.63 -6.53 8.06
CA GLN A 91 11.59 -6.84 6.99
C GLN A 91 11.54 -8.30 6.54
N ASN A 92 11.31 -9.21 7.49
CA ASN A 92 11.36 -10.66 7.27
C ASN A 92 9.95 -11.29 7.35
N ASP A 93 8.96 -10.56 6.87
CA ASP A 93 7.57 -11.01 6.81
C ASP A 93 7.06 -10.81 5.37
N ASP A 94 7.05 -11.90 4.61
CA ASP A 94 6.65 -11.91 3.21
C ASP A 94 5.20 -11.47 3.02
N GLN A 95 4.33 -11.77 3.99
CA GLN A 95 2.93 -11.41 3.95
C GLN A 95 2.75 -9.91 4.17
N ALA A 96 3.40 -9.34 5.18
CA ALA A 96 3.42 -7.90 5.43
C ALA A 96 4.01 -7.12 4.23
N CYS A 97 5.11 -7.60 3.66
CA CYS A 97 5.72 -7.03 2.47
C CYS A 97 4.76 -7.07 1.26
N THR A 98 4.06 -8.18 1.07
CA THR A 98 3.07 -8.35 0.00
C THR A 98 1.88 -7.41 0.18
N TRP A 99 1.32 -7.33 1.39
CA TRP A 99 0.20 -6.46 1.72
C TRP A 99 0.56 -5.00 1.48
N TRP A 100 1.72 -4.57 1.99
CA TRP A 100 2.20 -3.21 1.76
C TRP A 100 2.37 -2.90 0.28
N SER A 101 3.03 -3.77 -0.48
CA SER A 101 3.31 -3.53 -1.90
C SER A 101 2.02 -3.35 -2.71
N LYS A 102 1.02 -4.19 -2.42
CA LYS A 102 -0.31 -4.12 -3.06
C LYS A 102 -1.09 -2.88 -2.65
N TYR A 103 -1.05 -2.50 -1.38
CA TYR A 103 -1.67 -1.28 -0.87
C TYR A 103 -1.02 -0.03 -1.50
N PHE A 104 0.32 0.03 -1.47
CA PHE A 104 1.09 1.16 -1.95
C PHE A 104 1.04 1.33 -3.47
N PHE A 105 0.74 0.26 -4.22
CA PHE A 105 0.42 0.36 -5.65
C PHE A 105 -0.70 1.38 -5.92
N PHE A 106 -1.82 1.29 -5.20
CA PHE A 106 -2.93 2.23 -5.39
C PHE A 106 -2.56 3.64 -4.94
N ILE A 107 -1.97 3.77 -3.75
CA ILE A 107 -1.55 5.08 -3.21
C ILE A 107 -0.64 5.81 -4.19
N THR A 108 0.39 5.15 -4.70
CA THR A 108 1.34 5.77 -5.63
C THR A 108 0.69 6.21 -6.93
N HIS A 109 -0.25 5.44 -7.48
CA HIS A 109 -0.93 5.83 -8.72
C HIS A 109 -1.98 6.93 -8.52
N ILE A 110 -2.69 6.92 -7.38
CA ILE A 110 -3.61 8.00 -6.99
C ILE A 110 -2.81 9.30 -6.80
N GLN A 111 -1.73 9.26 -6.01
CA GLN A 111 -0.86 10.41 -5.79
C GLN A 111 -0.22 10.93 -7.07
N LYS A 112 0.20 10.04 -7.98
CA LYS A 112 0.71 10.42 -9.30
C LYS A 112 -0.37 11.14 -10.12
N SER A 113 -1.59 10.62 -10.15
CA SER A 113 -2.71 11.25 -10.86
C SER A 113 -3.04 12.64 -10.32
N ILE A 114 -2.95 12.82 -8.99
CA ILE A 114 -3.10 14.13 -8.33
C ILE A 114 -1.97 15.07 -8.72
N ALA A 115 -0.72 14.59 -8.72
CA ALA A 115 0.44 15.37 -9.15
C ALA A 115 0.37 15.79 -10.63
N GLU A 116 -0.31 15.01 -11.46
CA GLU A 116 -0.60 15.32 -12.87
C GLU A 116 -1.80 16.29 -13.05
N GLY A 117 -2.40 16.76 -11.96
CA GLY A 117 -3.43 17.81 -11.96
C GLY A 117 -4.87 17.32 -11.85
N LYS A 118 -5.11 16.02 -11.60
CA LYS A 118 -6.46 15.53 -11.29
C LYS A 118 -6.83 15.85 -9.83
N SER A 119 -8.12 16.02 -9.55
CA SER A 119 -8.59 16.04 -8.16
C SER A 119 -8.43 14.66 -7.52
N SER A 120 -8.39 14.61 -6.18
CA SER A 120 -8.36 13.35 -5.42
C SER A 120 -9.55 12.46 -5.80
N ASP A 121 -10.76 13.02 -5.80
CA ASP A 121 -11.99 12.30 -6.17
C ASP A 121 -11.91 11.71 -7.58
N ALA A 122 -11.40 12.46 -8.56
CA ALA A 122 -11.27 11.97 -9.93
C ALA A 122 -10.20 10.87 -10.05
N ALA A 123 -9.11 10.97 -9.29
CA ALA A 123 -8.08 9.94 -9.25
C ALA A 123 -8.59 8.64 -8.62
N ILE A 124 -9.37 8.73 -7.54
CA ILE A 124 -10.00 7.59 -6.86
C ILE A 124 -11.08 6.97 -7.76
N ALA A 125 -11.98 7.80 -8.32
CA ALA A 125 -13.07 7.37 -9.18
C ALA A 125 -12.58 6.57 -10.39
N TYR A 126 -11.43 6.94 -10.98
CA TYR A 126 -10.83 6.17 -12.07
C TYR A 126 -10.61 4.68 -11.73
N PHE A 127 -10.09 4.37 -10.55
CA PHE A 127 -9.88 2.98 -10.13
C PHE A 127 -11.20 2.29 -9.78
N GLU A 128 -12.10 3.04 -9.14
CA GLU A 128 -13.42 2.54 -8.77
C GLU A 128 -14.27 2.19 -10.00
N ASP A 129 -14.21 3.00 -11.05
CA ASP A 129 -14.87 2.76 -12.33
C ASP A 129 -14.34 1.48 -12.99
N ILE A 130 -13.02 1.26 -12.99
CA ILE A 130 -12.42 0.01 -13.49
C ILE A 130 -12.94 -1.18 -12.66
N ARG A 131 -13.07 -0.99 -11.34
CA ARG A 131 -13.59 -2.02 -10.43
C ARG A 131 -15.04 -2.39 -10.73
N VAL A 132 -15.88 -1.39 -11.00
CA VAL A 132 -17.29 -1.61 -11.32
C VAL A 132 -17.45 -2.21 -12.72
N VAL A 133 -16.73 -1.68 -13.71
CA VAL A 133 -16.85 -2.10 -15.13
C VAL A 133 -16.28 -3.49 -15.36
N SER A 134 -15.13 -3.81 -14.77
CA SER A 134 -14.47 -5.11 -14.98
C SER A 134 -15.04 -6.22 -14.10
N GLN A 135 -15.99 -5.89 -13.22
CA GLN A 135 -16.56 -6.73 -12.16
C GLN A 135 -15.55 -7.48 -11.25
N PRO A 136 -14.36 -6.97 -10.88
CA PRO A 136 -13.69 -7.48 -9.71
C PRO A 136 -14.49 -7.12 -8.45
N ASP A 137 -15.11 -8.13 -7.84
CA ASP A 137 -15.88 -7.98 -6.60
C ASP A 137 -15.07 -7.37 -5.42
N THR A 138 -13.74 -7.34 -5.53
CA THR A 138 -12.84 -6.85 -4.47
C THR A 138 -11.71 -5.99 -5.03
N VAL A 139 -11.18 -5.08 -4.21
CA VAL A 139 -9.98 -4.28 -4.55
C VAL A 139 -8.77 -5.18 -4.85
N ASN A 140 -8.68 -6.34 -4.20
CA ASN A 140 -7.65 -7.35 -4.52
C ASN A 140 -7.81 -7.95 -5.92
N ALA A 141 -9.04 -8.17 -6.39
CA ALA A 141 -9.29 -8.64 -7.75
C ALA A 141 -8.98 -7.55 -8.79
N LEU A 142 -9.27 -6.28 -8.48
CA LEU A 142 -8.84 -5.12 -9.28
C LEU A 142 -7.32 -5.07 -9.42
N HIS A 143 -6.59 -5.16 -8.30
CA HIS A 143 -5.13 -5.17 -8.35
C HIS A 143 -4.57 -6.25 -9.28
N ARG A 144 -5.16 -7.46 -9.26
CA ARG A 144 -4.76 -8.56 -10.14
C ARG A 144 -5.07 -8.29 -11.62
N SER A 145 -6.21 -7.69 -11.95
CA SER A 145 -6.56 -7.39 -13.34
C SER A 145 -5.66 -6.31 -13.96
N MET A 146 -5.14 -5.40 -13.11
CA MET A 146 -4.21 -4.34 -13.51
C MET A 146 -2.76 -4.81 -13.65
N GLN A 147 -2.42 -6.03 -13.21
CA GLN A 147 -1.07 -6.54 -13.41
C GLN A 147 -0.81 -6.82 -14.89
N PRO A 148 0.43 -6.61 -15.36
CA PRO A 148 0.80 -7.01 -16.71
C PRO A 148 0.47 -8.49 -16.93
N LYS A 149 -0.35 -8.80 -17.93
CA LYS A 149 -0.57 -10.19 -18.33
C LYS A 149 0.75 -10.70 -18.89
N HIS A 150 1.39 -11.64 -18.20
CA HIS A 150 2.47 -12.42 -18.81
C HIS A 150 1.88 -13.18 -20.01
N THR A 151 2.04 -12.64 -21.21
CA THR A 151 1.80 -13.38 -22.44
C THR A 151 2.84 -14.49 -22.48
N LYS A 152 2.47 -15.70 -22.05
CA LYS A 152 3.29 -16.89 -22.32
C LYS A 152 3.45 -16.94 -23.84
N LYS A 153 4.68 -16.74 -24.31
CA LYS A 153 5.07 -16.88 -25.71
C LYS A 153 4.82 -18.33 -26.12
N LYS A 154 3.59 -18.65 -26.55
CA LYS A 154 3.29 -19.85 -27.34
C LYS A 154 3.71 -19.54 -28.77
N GLU A 155 5.01 -19.50 -28.99
CA GLU A 155 5.60 -19.41 -30.31
C GLU A 155 6.84 -20.30 -30.32
N HIS A 156 6.61 -21.59 -30.06
CA HIS A 156 7.57 -22.63 -30.34
C HIS A 156 6.86 -23.98 -30.48
N GLU A 157 5.82 -24.05 -31.33
CA GLU A 157 5.21 -25.33 -31.70
C GLU A 157 4.32 -25.28 -32.97
N LEU A 158 4.59 -24.35 -33.90
CA LEU A 158 3.90 -24.31 -35.21
C LEU A 158 4.84 -24.33 -36.43
N GLU A 159 6.16 -24.44 -36.24
CA GLU A 159 7.14 -24.54 -37.34
C GLU A 159 7.83 -25.92 -37.41
N LYS A 160 7.22 -26.96 -36.84
CA LYS A 160 7.75 -28.34 -36.89
C LYS A 160 6.81 -29.37 -37.48
N GLY A 161 5.80 -28.94 -38.23
CA GLY A 161 4.76 -29.83 -38.72
C GLY A 161 4.21 -29.47 -40.09
N MET A 162 5.04 -29.13 -41.06
CA MET A 162 4.65 -29.11 -42.48
C MET A 162 5.85 -29.40 -43.38
N ASP A 163 6.38 -30.62 -43.29
CA ASP A 163 7.01 -31.29 -44.43
C ASP A 163 6.30 -32.64 -44.57
N ILE A 164 5.35 -32.69 -45.51
CA ILE A 164 4.67 -33.90 -46.00
C ILE A 164 5.06 -34.06 -47.48
N PRO A 165 5.25 -35.30 -47.97
CA PRO A 165 6.26 -35.63 -48.98
C PRO A 165 5.70 -35.83 -50.41
N ALA A 166 6.63 -36.24 -51.29
CA ALA A 166 6.49 -36.77 -52.66
C ALA A 166 6.37 -35.72 -53.78
N SER A 167 7.09 -35.84 -54.89
CA SER A 167 7.39 -37.07 -55.66
C SER A 167 8.81 -37.15 -56.21
#